data_AF-A0A355BKT1-F1
#
_entry.id   AF-A0A355BKT1-F1
#
_cell.length_a   1.000
_cell.length_b   1.000
_cell.length_c   1.000
_cell.angle_alpha   90.00
_cell.angle_beta   90.00
_cell.angle_gamma   90.00
#
_symmetry.space_group_name_H-M   'P 1'
#
loop_
_entity.id
_entity.type
_entity.pdbx_description
1 polymer ?
#
loop_
_entity_poly.entity_id
_entity_poly.type
_entity_poly.pdbx_seq_one_letter_code
_entity_poly.pdbx_strand_id
1 'polypeptide(L)'
;MPYGDLAAQAVQRFASYEDLDLHKTTIEEREEYEPHIDRGIIVYAGVDYEAILREAEKEADVILWDGGNNDTPFYKPDLHITLVDPHRPGDELAYYPSETNVLLADVIIINKIDSASPEGITIVRDNVMRVNPEAMIIEAASPVTVDDPEVIRGKRVLVIEDGPTLTHGGMPFGAGVVAARKLGVEFVDPRPYAVESIAKTFAKFPHLAEVLPAMGYGEKQVRDLEETIRRVPCDAVLVATPIDLRRVLELDKPSTRSRYELQEIGQPTLEDALKLLKL
;
A
#
# COMPACT_ATOMS: atom_id res chain seq x y z
N MET A 1 6.31 6.32 -9.31
CA MET A 1 6.72 7.05 -10.53
C MET A 1 5.67 8.11 -10.84
N PRO A 2 6.07 9.31 -11.25
CA PRO A 2 5.11 10.37 -11.51
C PRO A 2 4.33 10.12 -12.81
N TYR A 3 3.06 10.47 -12.82
CA TYR A 3 2.24 10.46 -14.03
C TYR A 3 2.28 11.86 -14.67
N GLY A 4 2.66 11.96 -15.97
CA GLY A 4 2.58 13.23 -16.71
C GLY A 4 3.86 13.66 -17.43
N ASP A 5 4.26 14.92 -17.20
CA ASP A 5 5.43 15.53 -17.85
C ASP A 5 6.72 15.15 -17.12
N LEU A 6 7.36 14.08 -17.59
CA LEU A 6 8.56 13.52 -16.97
C LEU A 6 9.73 14.52 -16.89
N ALA A 7 9.80 15.49 -17.80
CA ALA A 7 10.86 16.50 -17.76
C ALA A 7 10.62 17.51 -16.63
N ALA A 8 9.37 17.92 -16.42
CA ALA A 8 8.97 18.76 -15.30
C ALA A 8 8.99 18.01 -13.95
N GLN A 9 8.89 16.68 -13.99
CA GLN A 9 8.86 15.77 -12.84
C GLN A 9 10.21 15.04 -12.64
N ALA A 10 11.32 15.65 -13.09
CA ALA A 10 12.65 15.07 -12.92
C ALA A 10 13.01 14.85 -11.44
N VAL A 11 12.77 15.89 -10.61
CA VAL A 11 12.92 15.87 -9.15
C VAL A 11 11.79 16.70 -8.53
N GLN A 12 11.05 16.09 -7.62
CA GLN A 12 9.97 16.71 -6.85
C GLN A 12 10.21 16.42 -5.37
N ARG A 13 9.91 17.40 -4.53
CA ARG A 13 10.08 17.34 -3.07
C ARG A 13 8.74 17.65 -2.42
N PHE A 14 8.28 16.77 -1.54
CA PHE A 14 7.02 16.89 -0.81
C PHE A 14 7.29 16.84 0.68
N ALA A 15 7.07 17.97 1.36
CA ALA A 15 7.17 18.08 2.82
C ALA A 15 5.83 18.47 3.45
N SER A 16 4.83 18.81 2.64
CA SER A 16 3.55 19.34 3.07
C SER A 16 2.42 18.97 2.10
N TYR A 17 1.18 19.17 2.53
CA TYR A 17 0.01 18.94 1.68
C TYR A 17 -0.06 19.94 0.53
N GLU A 18 0.43 21.16 0.74
CA GLU A 18 0.52 22.20 -0.28
C GLU A 18 1.41 21.77 -1.44
N ASP A 19 2.45 20.96 -1.19
CA ASP A 19 3.32 20.42 -2.24
C ASP A 19 2.56 19.40 -3.12
N LEU A 20 1.70 18.57 -2.53
CA LEU A 20 0.86 17.61 -3.26
C LEU A 20 -0.08 18.33 -4.24
N ASP A 21 -0.69 19.42 -3.78
CA ASP A 21 -1.62 20.22 -4.59
C ASP A 21 -0.87 21.00 -5.68
N LEU A 22 0.30 21.58 -5.36
CA LEU A 22 1.17 22.27 -6.32
C LEU A 22 1.55 21.37 -7.49
N HIS A 23 1.89 20.11 -7.19
CA HIS A 23 2.31 19.12 -8.17
C HIS A 23 1.15 18.32 -8.78
N LYS A 24 -0.09 18.58 -8.37
CA LYS A 24 -1.33 17.94 -8.89
C LYS A 24 -1.27 16.41 -8.83
N THR A 25 -0.79 15.89 -7.70
CA THR A 25 -0.69 14.44 -7.45
C THR A 25 -2.05 13.76 -7.58
N THR A 26 -2.06 12.60 -8.23
CA THR A 26 -3.20 11.67 -8.30
C THR A 26 -3.54 11.07 -6.93
N ILE A 27 -4.68 10.36 -6.83
CA ILE A 27 -5.02 9.61 -5.62
C ILE A 27 -3.94 8.56 -5.29
N GLU A 28 -3.42 7.85 -6.30
CA GLU A 28 -2.38 6.83 -6.11
C GLU A 28 -1.06 7.45 -5.62
N GLU A 29 -0.61 8.56 -6.21
CA GLU A 29 0.59 9.27 -5.71
C GLU A 29 0.38 9.76 -4.27
N ARG A 30 -0.81 10.25 -3.94
CA ARG A 30 -1.15 10.63 -2.57
C ARG A 30 -1.14 9.42 -1.63
N GLU A 31 -1.58 8.24 -2.08
CA GLU A 31 -1.56 6.98 -1.30
C GLU A 31 -0.16 6.62 -0.87
N GLU A 32 0.82 6.85 -1.74
CA GLU A 32 2.24 6.67 -1.43
C GLU A 32 2.81 7.80 -0.55
N TYR A 33 2.44 9.07 -0.78
CA TYR A 33 3.16 10.20 -0.16
C TYR A 33 2.57 10.70 1.16
N GLU A 34 1.23 10.75 1.29
CA GLU A 34 0.58 11.30 2.48
C GLU A 34 0.97 10.60 3.79
N PRO A 35 1.05 9.26 3.86
CA PRO A 35 1.43 8.59 5.11
C PRO A 35 2.82 8.98 5.62
N HIS A 36 3.75 9.31 4.72
CA HIS A 36 5.09 9.79 5.06
C HIS A 36 5.05 11.24 5.56
N ILE A 37 4.31 12.12 4.87
CA ILE A 37 4.15 13.53 5.25
C ILE A 37 3.47 13.65 6.62
N ASP A 38 2.44 12.85 6.89
CA ASP A 38 1.75 12.79 8.20
C ASP A 38 2.71 12.39 9.34
N ARG A 39 3.79 11.68 9.03
CA ARG A 39 4.87 11.27 9.97
C ARG A 39 6.05 12.24 10.00
N GLY A 40 5.98 13.36 9.26
CA GLY A 40 7.06 14.34 9.16
C GLY A 40 8.24 13.89 8.31
N ILE A 41 8.05 12.88 7.46
CA ILE A 41 9.05 12.39 6.51
C ILE A 41 8.91 13.17 5.20
N ILE A 42 10.03 13.67 4.69
CA ILE A 42 10.09 14.37 3.41
C ILE A 42 10.19 13.32 2.31
N VAL A 43 9.31 13.42 1.31
CA VAL A 43 9.28 12.50 0.17
C VAL A 43 9.94 13.19 -1.02
N TYR A 44 10.89 12.50 -1.64
CA TYR A 44 11.40 12.88 -2.95
C TYR A 44 10.94 11.88 -3.99
N ALA A 45 10.42 12.36 -5.12
CA ALA A 45 9.97 11.54 -6.22
C ALA A 45 10.33 12.16 -7.57
N GLY A 46 10.41 11.34 -8.61
CA GLY A 46 10.70 11.78 -9.96
C GLY A 46 11.26 10.64 -10.80
N VAL A 47 11.83 10.99 -11.95
CA VAL A 47 12.42 10.01 -12.89
C VAL A 47 13.94 9.98 -12.88
N ASP A 48 14.60 11.02 -12.36
CA ASP A 48 16.06 11.12 -12.32
C ASP A 48 16.57 10.79 -10.91
N TYR A 49 16.84 9.51 -10.66
CA TYR A 49 17.24 9.03 -9.33
C TYR A 49 18.61 9.53 -8.87
N GLU A 50 19.53 9.85 -9.79
CA GLU A 50 20.78 10.50 -9.40
C GLU A 50 20.48 11.90 -8.88
N ALA A 51 19.71 12.70 -9.62
CA ALA A 51 19.35 14.05 -9.20
C ALA A 51 18.50 14.06 -7.91
N ILE A 52 17.55 13.13 -7.77
CA ILE A 52 16.77 12.94 -6.54
C ILE A 52 17.68 12.68 -5.34
N LEU A 53 18.62 11.72 -5.47
CA LEU A 53 19.54 11.39 -4.39
C LEU A 53 20.37 12.61 -3.99
N ARG A 54 20.91 13.35 -4.96
CA ARG A 54 21.69 14.57 -4.71
C ARG A 54 20.90 15.66 -3.99
N GLU A 55 19.60 15.79 -4.24
CA GLU A 55 18.76 16.75 -3.53
C GLU A 55 18.41 16.27 -2.11
N ALA A 56 18.09 14.99 -1.94
CA ALA A 56 17.80 14.41 -0.63
C ALA A 56 19.01 14.48 0.33
N GLU A 57 20.21 14.19 -0.18
CA GLU A 57 21.49 14.25 0.56
C GLU A 57 21.81 15.65 1.15
N LYS A 58 21.13 16.72 0.72
CA LYS A 58 21.37 18.07 1.24
C LYS A 58 20.72 18.32 2.61
N GLU A 59 19.68 17.56 2.95
CA GLU A 59 18.89 17.78 4.17
C GLU A 59 18.57 16.52 4.97
N ALA A 60 18.81 15.32 4.42
CA ALA A 60 18.52 14.06 5.08
C ALA A 60 19.78 13.40 5.66
N ASP A 61 19.72 12.99 6.93
CA ASP A 61 20.73 12.12 7.56
C ASP A 61 20.55 10.65 7.16
N VAL A 62 19.32 10.24 6.83
CA VAL A 62 18.94 8.88 6.43
C VAL A 62 18.00 8.95 5.25
N ILE A 63 18.27 8.14 4.22
CA ILE A 63 17.43 8.05 3.03
C ILE A 63 16.83 6.65 2.97
N LEU A 64 15.49 6.58 3.02
CA LEU A 64 14.75 5.36 2.71
C LEU A 64 14.41 5.39 1.22
N TRP A 65 14.95 4.44 0.46
CA TRP A 65 14.53 4.21 -0.91
C TRP A 65 13.37 3.21 -0.91
N ASP A 66 12.22 3.63 -1.42
CA ASP A 66 11.06 2.76 -1.59
C ASP A 66 11.06 2.17 -3.01
N GLY A 67 11.02 0.84 -3.11
CA GLY A 67 10.96 0.11 -4.37
C GLY A 67 9.59 0.13 -5.04
N GLY A 68 8.57 0.72 -4.41
CA GLY A 68 7.20 0.81 -4.92
C GLY A 68 6.65 -0.57 -5.27
N ASN A 69 6.45 -0.83 -6.57
CA ASN A 69 5.97 -2.12 -7.06
C ASN A 69 7.10 -3.16 -7.19
N ASN A 70 7.86 -3.36 -6.11
CA ASN A 70 8.91 -4.37 -5.96
C ASN A 70 10.15 -4.13 -6.85
N ASP A 71 10.51 -2.89 -7.19
CA ASP A 71 11.74 -2.62 -7.95
C ASP A 71 13.00 -2.86 -7.11
N THR A 72 14.15 -2.90 -7.79
CA THR A 72 15.49 -2.99 -7.20
C THR A 72 16.11 -1.60 -7.05
N PRO A 73 16.93 -1.34 -6.02
CA PRO A 73 17.43 0.00 -5.76
C PRO A 73 18.34 0.52 -6.88
N PHE A 74 18.11 1.77 -7.31
CA PHE A 74 18.88 2.41 -8.39
C PHE A 74 20.23 2.99 -7.93
N TYR A 75 20.45 3.05 -6.63
CA TYR A 75 21.71 3.37 -6.00
C TYR A 75 22.04 2.31 -4.95
N LYS A 76 23.31 2.16 -4.60
CA LYS A 76 23.74 1.13 -3.67
C LYS A 76 23.23 1.46 -2.25
N PRO A 77 22.36 0.64 -1.64
CA PRO A 77 21.95 0.85 -0.25
C PRO A 77 23.05 0.40 0.72
N ASP A 78 23.08 0.99 1.91
CA ASP A 78 23.90 0.50 3.03
C ASP A 78 23.24 -0.68 3.77
N LEU A 79 21.91 -0.81 3.66
CA LEU A 79 21.11 -1.91 4.17
C LEU A 79 19.94 -2.17 3.21
N HIS A 80 19.81 -3.39 2.70
CA HIS A 80 18.72 -3.81 1.82
C HIS A 80 17.70 -4.65 2.59
N ILE A 81 16.48 -4.12 2.73
CA ILE A 81 15.36 -4.78 3.41
C ILE A 81 14.32 -5.21 2.37
N THR A 82 13.98 -6.50 2.34
CA THR A 82 12.97 -7.06 1.43
C THR A 82 11.79 -7.60 2.24
N LEU A 83 10.57 -7.19 1.88
CA LEU A 83 9.34 -7.74 2.47
C LEU A 83 8.84 -8.91 1.61
N VAL A 84 8.46 -10.02 2.25
CA VAL A 84 7.83 -11.17 1.59
C VAL A 84 6.47 -11.47 2.23
N ASP A 85 5.50 -11.86 1.40
CA ASP A 85 4.10 -12.06 1.79
C ASP A 85 3.69 -13.55 1.72
N PRO A 86 3.49 -14.22 2.86
CA PRO A 86 3.04 -15.62 2.93
C PRO A 86 1.64 -15.89 2.39
N HIS A 87 0.85 -14.86 2.06
CA HIS A 87 -0.40 -15.04 1.32
C HIS A 87 -0.18 -15.40 -0.16
N ARG A 88 1.05 -15.25 -0.66
CA ARG A 88 1.43 -15.56 -2.04
C ARG A 88 2.70 -16.42 -2.09
N PRO A 89 2.66 -17.65 -1.55
CA PRO A 89 3.84 -18.50 -1.50
C PRO A 89 4.36 -18.79 -2.91
N GLY A 90 5.64 -18.51 -3.14
CA GLY A 90 6.32 -18.65 -4.43
C GLY A 90 6.54 -17.32 -5.17
N ASP A 91 5.81 -16.25 -4.85
CA ASP A 91 6.01 -14.93 -5.48
C ASP A 91 7.38 -14.34 -5.13
N GLU A 92 7.94 -14.69 -3.97
CA GLU A 92 9.30 -14.36 -3.57
C GLU A 92 10.37 -14.92 -4.52
N LEU A 93 10.01 -15.89 -5.38
CA LEU A 93 10.88 -16.49 -6.38
C LEU A 93 10.45 -16.19 -7.82
N ALA A 94 9.14 -16.16 -8.09
CA ALA A 94 8.63 -16.19 -9.46
C ALA A 94 8.14 -14.82 -9.97
N TYR A 95 7.81 -13.88 -9.08
CA TYR A 95 7.27 -12.59 -9.47
C TYR A 95 8.41 -11.59 -9.69
N TYR A 96 8.86 -11.39 -10.92
CA TYR A 96 10.02 -10.52 -11.18
C TYR A 96 9.77 -9.06 -10.69
N PRO A 97 10.73 -8.43 -9.98
CA PRO A 97 12.09 -8.91 -9.66
C PRO A 97 12.27 -9.45 -8.22
N SER A 98 11.23 -10.04 -7.59
CA SER A 98 11.28 -10.56 -6.21
C SER A 98 12.49 -11.42 -5.90
N GLU A 99 12.84 -12.38 -6.77
CA GLU A 99 14.01 -13.25 -6.54
C GLU A 99 15.30 -12.43 -6.39
N THR A 100 15.44 -11.35 -7.16
CA THR A 100 16.58 -10.43 -7.06
C THR A 100 16.56 -9.68 -5.73
N ASN A 101 15.40 -9.18 -5.30
CA ASN A 101 15.28 -8.52 -3.99
C ASN A 101 15.56 -9.48 -2.83
N VAL A 102 15.13 -10.75 -2.92
CA VAL A 102 15.45 -11.77 -1.90
C VAL A 102 16.94 -12.09 -1.88
N LEU A 103 17.58 -12.24 -3.05
CA LEU A 103 19.01 -12.51 -3.17
C LEU A 103 19.89 -11.37 -2.66
N LEU A 104 19.46 -10.12 -2.87
CA LEU A 104 20.22 -8.92 -2.50
C LEU A 104 19.96 -8.45 -1.07
N ALA A 105 18.93 -8.97 -0.40
CA ALA A 105 18.53 -8.55 0.93
C ALA A 105 19.61 -8.87 1.99
N ASP A 106 19.90 -7.88 2.83
CA ASP A 106 20.54 -8.11 4.13
C ASP A 106 19.52 -8.58 5.16
N VAL A 107 18.27 -8.13 5.00
CA VAL A 107 17.15 -8.41 5.91
C VAL A 107 15.91 -8.78 5.11
N ILE A 108 15.27 -9.88 5.49
CA ILE A 108 13.99 -10.32 4.93
C ILE A 108 12.93 -10.27 6.01
N ILE A 109 11.89 -9.48 5.79
CA ILE A 109 10.73 -9.41 6.70
C ILE A 109 9.62 -10.29 6.13
N ILE A 110 9.32 -11.40 6.81
CA ILE A 110 8.15 -12.23 6.52
C ILE A 110 6.95 -11.60 7.23
N ASN A 111 6.15 -10.83 6.50
CA ASN A 111 5.06 -10.03 7.07
C ASN A 111 3.71 -10.78 7.02
N LYS A 112 2.69 -10.26 7.72
CA LYS A 112 1.30 -10.78 7.75
C LYS A 112 1.17 -12.20 8.29
N ILE A 113 2.13 -12.64 9.12
CA ILE A 113 2.11 -13.99 9.70
C ILE A 113 0.91 -14.23 10.63
N ASP A 114 0.26 -13.17 11.10
CA ASP A 114 -0.96 -13.22 11.93
C ASP A 114 -2.22 -13.60 11.16
N SER A 115 -2.18 -13.51 9.82
CA SER A 115 -3.33 -13.74 8.94
C SER A 115 -3.11 -14.80 7.88
N ALA A 116 -1.85 -15.14 7.57
CA ALA A 116 -1.50 -16.16 6.60
C ALA A 116 -1.63 -17.59 7.16
N SER A 117 -1.70 -18.58 6.27
CA SER A 117 -1.73 -19.99 6.69
C SER A 117 -0.35 -20.46 7.18
N PRO A 118 -0.28 -21.39 8.15
CA PRO A 118 0.98 -21.99 8.59
C PRO A 118 1.80 -22.60 7.44
N GLU A 119 1.12 -23.19 6.45
CA GLU A 119 1.76 -23.76 5.27
C GLU A 119 2.39 -22.67 4.39
N GLY A 120 1.70 -21.56 4.13
CA GLY A 120 2.22 -20.45 3.33
C GLY A 120 3.44 -19.80 3.99
N ILE A 121 3.37 -19.60 5.31
CA ILE A 121 4.49 -19.08 6.11
C ILE A 121 5.69 -20.01 6.01
N THR A 122 5.48 -21.33 6.10
CA THR A 122 6.55 -22.32 6.02
C THR A 122 7.20 -22.34 4.63
N ILE A 123 6.39 -22.34 3.56
CA ILE A 123 6.89 -22.34 2.18
C ILE A 123 7.77 -21.10 1.92
N VAL A 124 7.28 -19.91 2.27
CA VAL A 124 8.04 -18.66 2.05
C VAL A 124 9.34 -18.68 2.86
N ARG A 125 9.28 -19.07 4.14
CA ARG A 125 10.48 -19.17 4.99
C ARG A 125 11.53 -20.13 4.41
N ASP A 126 11.11 -21.32 4.00
CA ASP A 126 12.01 -22.32 3.42
C ASP A 126 12.61 -21.84 2.09
N ASN A 127 11.83 -21.12 1.28
CA ASN A 127 12.31 -20.55 0.03
C ASN A 127 13.34 -19.44 0.25
N VAL A 128 13.06 -18.47 1.12
CA VAL A 128 14.01 -17.37 1.37
C VAL A 128 15.30 -17.87 2.01
N MET A 129 15.22 -18.82 2.96
CA MET A 129 16.40 -19.44 3.58
C MET A 129 17.24 -20.22 2.57
N ARG A 130 16.60 -20.85 1.58
CA ARG A 130 17.31 -21.61 0.53
C ARG A 130 18.03 -20.69 -0.46
N VAL A 131 17.42 -19.56 -0.78
CA VAL A 131 17.93 -18.61 -1.80
C VAL A 131 18.94 -17.64 -1.20
N ASN A 132 18.69 -17.14 0.01
CA ASN A 132 19.58 -16.23 0.72
C ASN A 132 19.75 -16.68 2.18
N PRO A 133 20.65 -17.65 2.46
CA PRO A 133 20.87 -18.19 3.80
C PRO A 133 21.55 -17.22 4.77
N GLU A 134 22.12 -16.12 4.28
CA GLU A 134 22.85 -15.13 5.09
C GLU A 134 21.95 -13.97 5.56
N ALA A 135 20.79 -13.77 4.93
CA ALA A 135 19.87 -12.70 5.31
C ALA A 135 19.31 -12.90 6.72
N MET A 136 19.22 -11.79 7.47
CA MET A 136 18.49 -11.76 8.73
C MET A 136 17.00 -11.89 8.46
N ILE A 137 16.33 -12.86 9.09
CA ILE A 137 14.89 -13.05 8.93
C ILE A 137 14.15 -12.45 10.13
N ILE A 138 13.24 -11.52 9.86
CA ILE A 138 12.32 -10.92 10.84
C ILE A 138 10.91 -11.40 10.53
N GLU A 139 10.19 -11.87 11.54
CA GLU A 139 8.77 -12.18 11.42
C GLU A 139 7.94 -10.97 11.85
N ALA A 140 6.92 -10.64 11.08
CA ALA A 140 6.05 -9.49 11.37
C ALA A 140 4.59 -9.76 11.06
N ALA A 141 3.73 -9.10 11.82
CA ALA A 141 2.30 -8.99 11.61
C ALA A 141 1.95 -7.61 11.04
N SER A 142 0.75 -7.50 10.47
CA SER A 142 0.17 -6.19 10.10
C SER A 142 -1.29 -6.15 10.56
N PRO A 143 -1.52 -6.08 11.89
CA PRO A 143 -2.87 -6.13 12.43
C PRO A 143 -3.69 -4.93 11.95
N VAL A 144 -4.79 -5.21 11.27
CA VAL A 144 -5.70 -4.17 10.80
C VAL A 144 -6.57 -3.67 11.96
N THR A 145 -6.63 -2.35 12.14
CA THR A 145 -7.48 -1.65 13.10
C THR A 145 -8.49 -0.76 12.37
N VAL A 146 -9.58 -0.38 13.06
CA VAL A 146 -10.58 0.58 12.55
C VAL A 146 -10.67 1.74 13.53
N ASP A 147 -10.56 2.98 13.03
CA ASP A 147 -10.51 4.20 13.85
C ASP A 147 -11.79 4.34 14.72
N ASP A 148 -12.97 4.30 14.08
CA ASP A 148 -14.28 4.38 14.74
C ASP A 148 -15.17 3.16 14.41
N PRO A 149 -15.05 2.03 15.12
CA PRO A 149 -15.79 0.80 14.79
C PRO A 149 -17.32 0.93 14.89
N GLU A 150 -17.83 1.80 15.76
CA GLU A 150 -19.27 2.03 15.93
C GLU A 150 -19.93 2.64 14.68
N VAL A 151 -19.14 3.26 13.80
CA VAL A 151 -19.65 3.80 12.52
C VAL A 151 -20.17 2.67 11.62
N ILE A 152 -19.57 1.48 11.68
CA ILE A 152 -19.82 0.36 10.76
C ILE A 152 -20.45 -0.87 11.42
N ARG A 153 -20.41 -0.98 12.75
CA ARG A 153 -20.94 -2.17 13.47
C ARG A 153 -22.44 -2.33 13.26
N GLY A 154 -22.86 -3.54 12.85
CA GLY A 154 -24.27 -3.89 12.64
C GLY A 154 -24.93 -3.18 11.47
N LYS A 155 -24.14 -2.58 10.57
CA LYS A 155 -24.61 -1.86 9.38
C LYS A 155 -24.21 -2.58 8.10
N ARG A 156 -24.85 -2.21 6.99
CA ARG A 156 -24.43 -2.60 5.65
C ARG A 156 -23.39 -1.62 5.16
N VAL A 157 -22.21 -2.12 4.81
CA VAL A 157 -21.02 -1.29 4.59
C VAL A 157 -20.46 -1.48 3.20
N LEU A 158 -20.14 -0.36 2.58
CA LEU A 158 -19.29 -0.32 1.39
C LEU A 158 -17.84 -0.24 1.84
N VAL A 159 -17.00 -1.18 1.41
CA VAL A 159 -15.56 -1.12 1.63
C VAL A 159 -14.89 -0.57 0.38
N ILE A 160 -14.10 0.49 0.58
CA ILE A 160 -13.22 1.05 -0.43
C ILE A 160 -11.80 0.61 -0.09
N GLU A 161 -11.12 0.00 -1.04
CA GLU A 161 -9.78 -0.56 -0.85
C GLU A 161 -8.78 0.08 -1.81
N ASP A 162 -7.50 -0.10 -1.49
CA ASP A 162 -6.37 0.27 -2.33
C ASP A 162 -6.50 -0.26 -3.77
N GLY A 163 -6.51 0.66 -4.74
CA GLY A 163 -6.73 0.38 -6.16
C GLY A 163 -5.64 -0.52 -6.76
N PRO A 164 -4.35 -0.16 -6.66
CA PRO A 164 -3.21 -0.97 -7.12
C PRO A 164 -3.21 -2.40 -6.59
N THR A 165 -3.40 -2.60 -5.28
CA THR A 165 -3.46 -3.94 -4.66
C THR A 165 -4.52 -4.84 -5.32
N LEU A 166 -5.71 -4.28 -5.58
CA LEU A 166 -6.83 -5.01 -6.17
C LEU A 166 -6.68 -5.25 -7.68
N THR A 167 -6.06 -4.31 -8.39
CA THR A 167 -6.01 -4.31 -9.85
C THR A 167 -4.76 -5.01 -10.36
N HIS A 168 -3.63 -4.31 -10.41
CA HIS A 168 -2.36 -4.83 -10.89
C HIS A 168 -1.73 -5.82 -9.92
N GLY A 169 -1.99 -5.66 -8.61
CA GLY A 169 -1.60 -6.60 -7.57
C GLY A 169 -2.43 -7.89 -7.55
N GLY A 170 -3.59 -7.94 -8.23
CA GLY A 170 -4.38 -9.16 -8.41
C GLY A 170 -5.10 -9.69 -7.16
N MET A 171 -5.15 -8.94 -6.06
CA MET A 171 -5.87 -9.39 -4.86
C MET A 171 -7.39 -9.32 -5.05
N PRO A 172 -8.16 -10.30 -4.56
CA PRO A 172 -9.62 -10.22 -4.53
C PRO A 172 -10.16 -9.29 -3.44
N PHE A 173 -9.38 -9.01 -2.40
CA PHE A 173 -9.74 -8.13 -1.29
C PHE A 173 -8.49 -7.60 -0.58
N GLY A 174 -8.64 -6.51 0.18
CA GLY A 174 -7.55 -5.86 0.93
C GLY A 174 -7.78 -5.87 2.44
N ALA A 175 -7.15 -4.90 3.12
CA ALA A 175 -7.17 -4.77 4.57
C ALA A 175 -8.56 -4.41 5.12
N GLY A 176 -9.34 -3.63 4.38
CA GLY A 176 -10.69 -3.22 4.77
C GLY A 176 -11.65 -4.40 4.94
N VAL A 177 -11.62 -5.35 4.00
CA VAL A 177 -12.42 -6.58 4.09
C VAL A 177 -11.98 -7.43 5.28
N VAL A 178 -10.67 -7.53 5.53
CA VAL A 178 -10.16 -8.25 6.72
C VAL A 178 -10.70 -7.62 8.01
N ALA A 179 -10.64 -6.29 8.13
CA ALA A 179 -11.19 -5.56 9.28
C ALA A 179 -12.70 -5.73 9.43
N ALA A 180 -13.46 -5.53 8.35
CA ALA A 180 -14.91 -5.65 8.36
C ALA A 180 -15.39 -7.07 8.71
N ARG A 181 -14.70 -8.12 8.21
CA ARG A 181 -14.97 -9.52 8.57
C ARG A 181 -14.70 -9.78 10.06
N LYS A 182 -13.58 -9.28 10.61
CA LYS A 182 -13.28 -9.37 12.05
C LYS A 182 -14.38 -8.73 12.92
N LEU A 183 -15.04 -7.69 12.42
CA LEU A 183 -16.13 -7.00 13.10
C LEU A 183 -17.52 -7.55 12.79
N GLY A 184 -17.64 -8.58 11.94
CA GLY A 184 -18.92 -9.21 11.57
C GLY A 184 -19.86 -8.28 10.80
N VAL A 185 -19.31 -7.38 9.98
CA VAL A 185 -20.06 -6.38 9.20
C VAL A 185 -20.59 -6.98 7.90
N GLU A 186 -21.79 -6.56 7.47
CA GLU A 186 -22.38 -6.96 6.19
C GLU A 186 -21.84 -6.11 5.04
N PHE A 187 -21.35 -6.75 3.96
CA PHE A 187 -20.84 -6.07 2.78
C PHE A 187 -21.94 -5.76 1.76
N VAL A 188 -21.85 -4.59 1.13
CA VAL A 188 -22.69 -4.25 -0.03
C VAL A 188 -21.87 -4.36 -1.31
N ASP A 189 -22.31 -5.20 -2.25
CA ASP A 189 -21.71 -5.33 -3.58
C ASP A 189 -21.85 -4.01 -4.36
N PRO A 190 -20.75 -3.32 -4.71
CA PRO A 190 -20.80 -2.05 -5.42
C PRO A 190 -21.05 -2.19 -6.93
N ARG A 191 -20.86 -3.39 -7.52
CA ARG A 191 -20.86 -3.58 -8.99
C ARG A 191 -22.16 -3.14 -9.67
N PRO A 192 -23.37 -3.41 -9.13
CA PRO A 192 -24.62 -2.96 -9.75
C PRO A 192 -24.78 -1.44 -9.82
N TYR A 193 -23.98 -0.71 -9.03
CA TYR A 193 -24.09 0.74 -8.84
C TYR A 193 -22.93 1.50 -9.49
N ALA A 194 -21.92 0.79 -9.99
CA ALA A 194 -20.74 1.35 -10.63
C ALA A 194 -21.10 2.14 -11.89
N VAL A 195 -20.47 3.31 -12.05
CA VAL A 195 -20.67 4.17 -13.23
C VAL A 195 -19.40 4.32 -14.05
N GLU A 196 -19.55 4.57 -15.34
CA GLU A 196 -18.50 5.08 -16.23
C GLU A 196 -17.14 4.36 -16.09
N SER A 197 -16.10 5.04 -15.56
CA SER A 197 -14.78 4.43 -15.40
C SER A 197 -14.77 3.27 -14.40
N ILE A 198 -15.56 3.35 -13.33
CA ILE A 198 -15.61 2.31 -12.30
C ILE A 198 -16.28 1.05 -12.85
N ALA A 199 -17.35 1.19 -13.64
CA ALA A 199 -17.98 0.05 -14.31
C ALA A 199 -17.01 -0.66 -15.26
N LYS A 200 -16.16 0.11 -15.97
CA LYS A 200 -15.09 -0.43 -16.81
C LYS A 200 -14.01 -1.13 -16.00
N THR A 201 -13.66 -0.61 -14.83
CA THR A 201 -12.72 -1.27 -13.91
C THR A 201 -13.24 -2.65 -13.49
N PHE A 202 -14.50 -2.77 -13.06
CA PHE A 202 -15.08 -4.07 -12.72
C PHE A 202 -15.14 -5.03 -13.92
N ALA A 203 -15.43 -4.53 -15.12
CA ALA A 203 -15.41 -5.37 -16.32
C ALA A 203 -13.99 -5.89 -16.67
N LYS A 204 -12.96 -5.07 -16.43
CA LYS A 204 -11.56 -5.43 -16.66
C LYS A 204 -11.02 -6.38 -15.59
N PHE A 205 -11.48 -6.24 -14.34
CA PHE A 205 -11.03 -6.98 -13.18
C PHE A 205 -12.19 -7.78 -12.56
N PRO A 206 -12.63 -8.87 -13.20
CA PRO A 206 -13.84 -9.60 -12.82
C PRO A 206 -13.73 -10.37 -11.50
N HIS A 207 -12.52 -10.51 -10.95
CA HIS A 207 -12.28 -11.11 -9.64
C HIS A 207 -12.75 -10.22 -8.48
N LEU A 208 -12.97 -8.92 -8.73
CA LEU A 208 -13.50 -7.99 -7.74
C LEU A 208 -15.00 -8.19 -7.58
N ALA A 209 -15.45 -8.43 -6.34
CA ALA A 209 -16.85 -8.72 -6.04
C ALA A 209 -17.42 -7.91 -4.87
N GLU A 210 -16.70 -7.85 -3.74
CA GLU A 210 -17.22 -7.29 -2.47
C GLU A 210 -16.58 -5.94 -2.12
N VAL A 211 -15.76 -5.39 -3.01
CA VAL A 211 -14.91 -4.22 -2.74
C VAL A 211 -14.96 -3.22 -3.88
N LEU A 212 -14.88 -1.94 -3.53
CA LEU A 212 -14.73 -0.84 -4.49
C LEU A 212 -13.26 -0.44 -4.56
N PRO A 213 -12.56 -0.64 -5.69
CA PRO A 213 -11.20 -0.14 -5.84
C PRO A 213 -11.19 1.40 -5.86
N ALA A 214 -10.31 2.02 -5.09
CA ALA A 214 -10.06 3.46 -5.15
C ALA A 214 -9.40 3.80 -6.48
N MET A 215 -10.17 4.36 -7.42
CA MET A 215 -9.68 4.81 -8.73
C MET A 215 -9.65 6.33 -8.77
N GLY A 216 -8.54 6.93 -9.21
CA GLY A 216 -8.39 8.38 -9.13
C GLY A 216 -7.25 8.98 -9.93
N TYR A 217 -6.95 8.46 -11.13
CA TYR A 217 -5.90 9.00 -12.01
C TYR A 217 -6.25 10.36 -12.65
N GLY A 218 -7.39 10.95 -12.32
CA GLY A 218 -7.81 12.27 -12.78
C GLY A 218 -9.23 12.63 -12.35
N GLU A 219 -9.60 13.90 -12.49
CA GLU A 219 -10.87 14.44 -11.97
C GLU A 219 -12.12 13.66 -12.41
N LYS A 220 -12.12 13.13 -13.63
CA LYS A 220 -13.26 12.34 -14.10
C LYS A 220 -13.42 11.06 -13.28
N GLN A 221 -12.34 10.34 -13.02
CA GLN A 221 -12.40 9.11 -12.23
C GLN A 221 -12.79 9.37 -10.79
N VAL A 222 -12.34 10.49 -10.22
CA VAL A 222 -12.76 10.95 -8.89
C VAL A 222 -14.26 11.17 -8.84
N ARG A 223 -14.84 11.90 -9.80
CA ARG A 223 -16.30 12.10 -9.89
C ARG A 223 -17.07 10.80 -10.11
N ASP A 224 -16.54 9.90 -10.95
CA ASP A 224 -17.14 8.58 -11.20
C ASP A 224 -17.10 7.70 -9.92
N LEU A 225 -16.04 7.83 -9.10
CA LEU A 225 -15.91 7.16 -7.81
C LEU A 225 -16.92 7.69 -6.79
N GLU A 226 -17.05 9.02 -6.64
CA GLU A 226 -18.04 9.65 -5.75
C GLU A 226 -19.47 9.26 -6.12
N GLU A 227 -19.81 9.33 -7.40
CA GLU A 227 -21.15 8.97 -7.88
C GLU A 227 -21.44 7.48 -7.67
N THR A 228 -20.43 6.62 -7.86
CA THR A 228 -20.57 5.19 -7.52
C THR A 228 -20.86 5.03 -6.04
N ILE A 229 -20.06 5.63 -5.15
CA ILE A 229 -20.24 5.55 -3.70
C ILE A 229 -21.63 6.03 -3.30
N ARG A 230 -22.11 7.14 -3.86
CA ARG A 230 -23.45 7.71 -3.61
C ARG A 230 -24.57 6.72 -3.94
N ARG A 231 -24.47 6.01 -5.07
CA ARG A 231 -25.50 5.06 -5.54
C ARG A 231 -25.57 3.76 -4.75
N VAL A 232 -24.46 3.33 -4.13
CA VAL A 232 -24.44 2.08 -3.35
C VAL A 232 -25.36 2.21 -2.14
N PRO A 233 -26.34 1.32 -1.93
CA PRO A 233 -27.31 1.41 -0.83
C PRO A 233 -26.74 0.85 0.48
N CYS A 234 -25.60 1.40 0.92
CA CYS A 234 -24.97 1.12 2.21
C CYS A 234 -25.33 2.19 3.24
N ASP A 235 -25.18 1.83 4.52
CA ASP A 235 -25.46 2.71 5.66
C ASP A 235 -24.19 3.42 6.17
N ALA A 236 -23.00 2.89 5.81
CA ALA A 236 -21.70 3.49 6.11
C ALA A 236 -20.63 3.05 5.09
N VAL A 237 -19.50 3.77 5.07
CA VAL A 237 -18.33 3.50 4.23
C VAL A 237 -17.10 3.21 5.10
N LEU A 238 -16.39 2.12 4.79
CA LEU A 238 -15.08 1.83 5.36
C LEU A 238 -14.01 2.16 4.32
N VAL A 239 -13.20 3.17 4.61
CA VAL A 239 -12.08 3.60 3.77
C VAL A 239 -10.82 2.85 4.21
N ALA A 240 -10.33 1.96 3.37
CA ALA A 240 -9.17 1.10 3.62
C ALA A 240 -7.97 1.41 2.71
N THR A 241 -7.96 2.62 2.14
CA THR A 241 -6.83 3.17 1.40
C THR A 241 -5.76 3.73 2.34
N PRO A 242 -4.48 3.76 1.93
CA PRO A 242 -3.42 4.46 2.66
C PRO A 242 -3.75 5.93 2.95
N ILE A 243 -4.34 6.65 1.97
CA ILE A 243 -4.84 8.02 2.20
C ILE A 243 -6.17 8.06 2.91
N ASP A 244 -6.46 9.21 3.52
CA ASP A 244 -7.82 9.55 3.90
C ASP A 244 -8.61 10.04 2.68
N LEU A 245 -9.33 9.13 2.00
CA LEU A 245 -10.16 9.51 0.86
C LEU A 245 -11.17 10.62 1.17
N ARG A 246 -11.54 10.84 2.45
CA ARG A 246 -12.44 11.92 2.87
C ARG A 246 -11.85 13.31 2.64
N ARG A 247 -10.54 13.42 2.38
CA ARG A 247 -9.86 14.68 2.02
C ARG A 247 -9.95 15.00 0.53
N VAL A 248 -10.23 14.01 -0.30
CA VAL A 248 -10.28 14.14 -1.76
C VAL A 248 -11.65 13.84 -2.36
N LEU A 249 -12.52 13.15 -1.62
CA LEU A 249 -13.89 12.79 -2.00
C LEU A 249 -14.91 13.42 -1.04
N GLU A 250 -16.02 13.89 -1.61
CA GLU A 250 -17.23 14.21 -0.84
C GLU A 250 -18.05 12.95 -0.59
N LEU A 251 -18.01 12.44 0.64
CA LEU A 251 -18.82 11.30 1.08
C LEU A 251 -20.08 11.78 1.80
N ASP A 252 -21.25 11.40 1.29
CA ASP A 252 -22.57 11.72 1.86
C ASP A 252 -23.02 10.72 2.94
N LYS A 253 -22.21 9.70 3.21
CA LYS A 253 -22.48 8.63 4.18
C LYS A 253 -21.48 8.67 5.33
N PRO A 254 -21.88 8.26 6.55
CA PRO A 254 -20.96 8.08 7.66
C PRO A 254 -19.78 7.19 7.24
N SER A 255 -18.56 7.63 7.54
CA SER A 255 -17.35 6.94 7.10
C SER A 255 -16.33 6.83 8.22
N THR A 256 -15.62 5.70 8.23
CA THR A 256 -14.51 5.41 9.14
C THR A 256 -13.34 4.85 8.33
N ARG A 257 -12.17 4.77 8.95
CA ARG A 257 -10.95 4.27 8.29
C ARG A 257 -10.49 2.97 8.90
N SER A 258 -9.97 2.07 8.07
CA SER A 258 -9.09 1.00 8.54
C SER A 258 -7.64 1.36 8.28
N ARG A 259 -6.78 0.98 9.22
CA ARG A 259 -5.33 1.18 9.17
C ARG A 259 -4.63 -0.12 9.53
N TYR A 260 -3.36 -0.21 9.18
CA TYR A 260 -2.48 -1.23 9.69
C TYR A 260 -1.11 -0.62 9.91
N GLU A 261 -0.39 -1.16 10.88
CA GLU A 261 1.02 -0.84 11.10
C GLU A 261 1.79 -2.15 11.21
N LEU A 262 3.02 -2.14 10.73
CA LEU A 262 3.92 -3.28 10.88
C LEU A 262 4.16 -3.50 12.37
N GLN A 263 4.00 -4.74 12.82
CA GLN A 263 4.32 -5.16 14.17
C GLN A 263 5.30 -6.33 14.10
N GLU A 264 6.51 -6.12 14.59
CA GLU A 264 7.51 -7.19 14.68
C GLU A 264 7.11 -8.23 15.72
N ILE A 265 7.34 -9.49 15.39
CA ILE A 265 7.00 -10.63 16.23
C ILE A 265 8.29 -11.32 16.69
N GLY A 266 8.56 -11.21 17.99
CA GLY A 266 9.72 -11.85 18.60
C GLY A 266 11.04 -11.15 18.29
N GLN A 267 12.02 -11.91 17.85
CA GLN A 267 13.40 -11.48 17.57
C GLN A 267 13.92 -12.29 16.37
N PRO A 268 14.84 -11.73 15.54
CA PRO A 268 15.41 -10.38 15.61
C PRO A 268 14.44 -9.26 15.21
N THR A 269 14.81 -8.01 15.48
CA THR A 269 14.04 -6.80 15.11
C THR A 269 14.79 -5.93 14.10
N LEU A 270 14.13 -4.93 13.55
CA LEU A 270 14.68 -3.88 12.72
C LEU A 270 15.74 -3.09 13.48
N GLU A 271 15.56 -2.86 14.79
CA GLU A 271 16.60 -2.25 15.61
C GLU A 271 17.88 -3.12 15.65
N ASP A 272 17.75 -4.45 15.62
CA ASP A 272 18.90 -5.34 15.50
C ASP A 272 19.51 -5.31 14.10
N ALA A 273 18.67 -5.25 13.07
CA ALA A 273 19.13 -5.11 11.69
C ALA A 273 19.90 -3.81 11.46
N LEU A 274 19.46 -2.69 12.04
CA LEU A 274 20.16 -1.41 11.92
C LEU A 274 21.57 -1.44 12.53
N LYS A 275 21.88 -2.37 13.44
CA LYS A 275 23.26 -2.56 13.95
C LYS A 275 24.22 -3.12 12.91
N LEU A 276 23.71 -3.63 11.77
CA LEU A 276 24.53 -4.03 10.63
C LEU A 276 25.14 -2.82 9.90
N LEU A 277 24.49 -1.65 10.01
CA LEU A 277 25.01 -0.40 9.46
C LEU A 277 26.29 -0.02 10.21
N LYS A 278 27.39 0.11 9.47
CA LYS A 278 28.64 0.68 9.99
C LYS A 278 28.57 2.20 9.85
N LEU A 279 27.81 2.84 10.74
CA LEU A 279 27.75 4.30 10.87
C LEU A 279 29.06 4.87 11.43
#